data_AF-A0A956PVK5-F1
#
_entry.id   AF-A0A956PVK5-F1
#
_cell.length_a   1.000
_cell.length_b   1.000
_cell.length_c   1.000
_cell.angle_alpha   90.00
_cell.angle_beta   90.00
_cell.angle_gamma   90.00
#
_symmetry.space_group_name_H-M   'P 1'
#
loop_
_entity.id
_entity.type
_entity.pdbx_description
1 polymer ?
#
loop_
_entity_poly.entity_id
_entity_poly.type
_entity_poly.pdbx_seq_one_letter_code
_entity_poly.pdbx_strand_id
1 'polypeptide(L)'
;MKWITARGWRHAVPLLVLLLSQQACLKVEQMELRVRPRPDGRVSGEVIYRGLYSSLDEDSLTLEEEFQQLVKEYLQGDALASDLPGWRMLKRELFEDQGELCGRLIFEGDNGEAVGLFQDKTCACAGWVLVPQDGDLNTLISGDGIRTPYGMRWSLDHPELTWVQRLDVIERDDRSLLPTWQKWPGRKAKTTPAKR
;
A
#
# COMPACT_ATOMS: atom_id res chain seq x y z
N MET A 1 10.17 -32.54 -6.97
CA MET A 1 9.57 -31.27 -6.49
C MET A 1 9.01 -31.49 -5.10
N LYS A 2 9.78 -31.15 -4.05
CA LYS A 2 9.35 -31.22 -2.66
C LYS A 2 8.88 -29.82 -2.29
N TRP A 3 7.56 -29.68 -2.16
CA TRP A 3 6.88 -28.45 -1.84
C TRP A 3 7.29 -27.98 -0.45
N ILE A 4 7.50 -26.67 -0.33
CA ILE A 4 7.72 -25.97 0.93
C ILE A 4 6.52 -26.29 1.82
N THR A 5 6.75 -27.07 2.88
CA THR A 5 5.72 -27.37 3.87
C THR A 5 5.33 -26.07 4.57
N ALA A 6 4.12 -25.61 4.27
CA ALA A 6 3.42 -24.54 4.95
C ALA A 6 3.33 -24.84 6.46
N ARG A 7 4.32 -24.36 7.22
CA ARG A 7 4.28 -24.38 8.69
C ARG A 7 4.71 -23.06 9.33
N GLY A 8 5.06 -22.05 8.51
CA GLY A 8 5.40 -20.68 8.94
C GLY A 8 4.40 -19.61 8.53
N TRP A 9 3.29 -19.96 7.88
CA TRP A 9 2.32 -19.05 7.25
C TRP A 9 1.49 -18.15 8.18
N ARG A 10 1.73 -18.13 9.49
CA ARG A 10 0.80 -17.49 10.44
C ARG A 10 1.08 -16.01 10.74
N HIS A 11 2.20 -15.44 10.30
CA HIS A 11 2.63 -14.12 10.79
C HIS A 11 3.12 -13.13 9.72
N ALA A 12 2.95 -13.43 8.42
CA ALA A 12 3.35 -12.53 7.33
C ALA A 12 2.15 -12.09 6.47
N VAL A 13 0.98 -11.96 7.08
CA VAL A 13 -0.18 -11.30 6.47
C VAL A 13 -0.18 -9.89 7.06
N PRO A 14 0.39 -8.87 6.39
CA PRO A 14 0.33 -7.53 6.95
C PRO A 14 -1.14 -7.13 6.96
N LEU A 15 -1.63 -6.80 8.14
CA LEU A 15 -3.01 -6.54 8.54
C LEU A 15 -3.48 -5.18 7.99
N LEU A 16 -3.21 -4.88 6.71
CA LEU A 16 -3.28 -3.51 6.16
C LEU A 16 -4.71 -3.00 5.92
N VAL A 17 -5.65 -3.90 5.64
CA VAL A 17 -7.07 -3.57 5.35
C VAL A 17 -7.97 -3.72 6.58
N LEU A 18 -7.60 -4.58 7.55
CA LEU A 18 -8.48 -4.94 8.67
C LEU A 18 -8.44 -3.96 9.87
N LEU A 19 -7.50 -3.02 9.89
CA LEU A 19 -7.34 -2.06 11.00
C LEU A 19 -7.81 -0.65 10.68
N LEU A 20 -7.88 -0.28 9.40
CA LEU A 20 -8.59 0.93 8.99
C LEU A 20 -10.08 0.80 9.35
N SER A 21 -10.66 -0.40 9.25
CA SER A 21 -12.10 -0.64 9.39
C SER A 21 -12.67 -0.70 10.80
N GLN A 22 -11.88 -0.55 11.88
CA GLN A 22 -12.41 -0.75 13.24
C GLN A 22 -12.76 0.53 14.02
N GLN A 23 -12.31 1.71 13.57
CA GLN A 23 -12.70 2.99 14.20
C GLN A 23 -12.83 4.19 13.23
N ALA A 24 -12.22 4.13 12.05
CA ALA A 24 -12.38 5.16 11.02
C ALA A 24 -13.05 4.52 9.82
N CYS A 25 -14.08 5.14 9.26
CA CYS A 25 -14.69 4.68 8.02
C CYS A 25 -13.84 5.06 6.79
N LEU A 26 -12.51 5.00 6.94
CA LEU A 26 -11.54 5.42 5.93
C LEU A 26 -11.43 4.34 4.85
N LYS A 27 -11.92 4.67 3.65
CA LYS A 27 -11.83 3.84 2.44
C LYS A 27 -10.70 4.32 1.53
N VAL A 28 -10.09 3.37 0.84
CA VAL A 28 -9.05 3.65 -0.18
C VAL A 28 -9.45 2.97 -1.47
N GLU A 29 -9.55 3.71 -2.57
CA GLU A 29 -9.95 3.08 -3.83
C GLU A 29 -8.86 2.14 -4.38
N GLN A 30 -7.62 2.63 -4.49
CA GLN A 30 -6.55 1.89 -5.15
C GLN A 30 -5.21 2.01 -4.42
N MET A 31 -4.41 0.95 -4.52
CA MET A 31 -3.04 0.91 -4.06
C MET A 31 -2.10 0.58 -5.23
N GLU A 32 -1.06 1.38 -5.39
CA GLU A 32 0.06 1.12 -6.28
C GLU A 32 1.32 0.88 -5.44
N LEU A 33 1.86 -0.33 -5.52
CA LEU A 33 3.10 -0.74 -4.87
C LEU A 33 4.21 -0.78 -5.92
N ARG A 34 5.32 -0.10 -5.63
CA ARG A 34 6.55 -0.16 -6.43
C ARG A 34 7.70 -0.64 -5.56
N VAL A 35 8.27 -1.80 -5.89
CA VAL A 35 9.37 -2.40 -5.12
C VAL A 35 10.61 -2.58 -5.98
N ARG A 36 11.75 -2.24 -5.40
CA ARG A 36 13.08 -2.36 -6.00
C ARG A 36 13.95 -3.21 -5.07
N PRO A 37 14.30 -4.44 -5.46
CA PRO A 37 15.30 -5.23 -4.76
C PRO A 37 16.65 -4.54 -4.79
N ARG A 38 17.43 -4.68 -3.71
CA ARG A 38 18.79 -4.19 -3.62
C ARG A 38 19.79 -5.34 -3.65
N PRO A 39 21.03 -5.13 -4.13
CA PRO A 39 22.06 -6.16 -4.16
C PRO A 39 22.42 -6.74 -2.77
N ASP A 40 22.17 -6.00 -1.70
CA ASP A 40 22.41 -6.39 -0.32
C ASP A 40 21.28 -7.26 0.29
N GLY A 41 20.30 -7.66 -0.52
CA GLY A 41 19.16 -8.49 -0.10
C GLY A 41 18.01 -7.72 0.54
N ARG A 42 18.17 -6.42 0.78
CA ARG A 42 17.10 -5.53 1.23
C ARG A 42 16.21 -5.12 0.05
N VAL A 43 15.11 -4.47 0.38
CA VAL A 43 14.20 -3.88 -0.62
C VAL A 43 13.93 -2.42 -0.30
N SER A 44 13.63 -1.65 -1.33
CA SER A 44 13.17 -0.27 -1.18
C SER A 44 11.96 -0.05 -2.07
N GLY A 45 11.08 0.86 -1.71
CA GLY A 45 9.89 1.05 -2.51
C GLY A 45 9.06 2.24 -2.11
N GLU A 46 7.96 2.39 -2.82
CA GLU A 46 6.90 3.30 -2.48
C GLU A 46 5.54 2.61 -2.57
N VAL A 47 4.61 3.06 -1.73
CA VAL A 47 3.19 2.73 -1.81
C VAL A 47 2.44 4.03 -2.06
N ILE A 48 1.58 4.04 -3.07
CA ILE A 48 0.70 5.14 -3.40
C ILE A 48 -0.74 4.66 -3.21
N TYR A 49 -1.44 5.28 -2.27
CA TYR A 49 -2.88 5.12 -2.08
C TYR A 49 -3.60 6.22 -2.83
N ARG A 50 -4.52 5.85 -3.72
CA ARG A 50 -5.33 6.76 -4.53
C ARG A 50 -6.78 6.69 -4.09
N GLY A 51 -7.43 7.85 -4.07
CA GLY A 51 -8.82 7.98 -3.64
C GLY A 51 -9.00 7.69 -2.15
N LEU A 52 -8.73 8.67 -1.29
CA LEU A 52 -9.03 8.60 0.15
C LEU A 52 -10.43 9.16 0.45
N TYR A 53 -11.29 8.29 0.99
CA TYR A 53 -12.70 8.57 1.25
C TYR A 53 -13.11 8.20 2.68
N SER A 54 -14.20 8.79 3.11
CA SER A 54 -14.94 8.52 4.33
C SER A 54 -16.24 7.81 3.98
N SER A 55 -16.51 6.64 4.55
CA SER A 55 -17.80 5.97 4.45
C SER A 55 -18.70 6.43 5.59
N LEU A 56 -19.51 7.45 5.35
CA LEU A 56 -20.36 8.00 6.40
C LEU A 56 -21.50 7.02 6.74
N ASP A 57 -21.37 6.31 7.86
CA ASP A 57 -22.44 5.56 8.53
C ASP A 57 -23.01 6.37 9.71
N GLU A 58 -24.15 5.98 10.29
CA GLU A 58 -24.78 6.67 11.43
C GLU A 58 -23.85 6.78 12.65
N ASP A 59 -22.93 5.83 12.81
CA ASP A 59 -21.91 5.80 13.87
C ASP A 59 -20.55 6.36 13.44
N SER A 60 -20.43 6.90 12.22
CA SER A 60 -19.17 7.43 11.70
C SER A 60 -18.79 8.76 12.35
N LEU A 61 -17.48 8.95 12.51
CA LEU A 61 -16.92 10.25 12.88
C LEU A 61 -17.23 11.30 11.82
N THR A 62 -17.18 12.58 12.20
CA THR A 62 -17.28 13.64 11.19
C THR A 62 -16.08 13.58 10.22
N LEU A 63 -16.28 14.06 8.99
CA LEU A 63 -15.23 14.09 7.96
C LEU A 63 -13.93 14.77 8.43
N GLU A 64 -14.04 15.77 9.31
CA GLU A 64 -12.88 16.43 9.92
C GLU A 64 -12.18 15.51 10.91
N GLU A 65 -12.92 14.84 11.79
CA GLU A 65 -12.37 13.92 12.79
C GLU A 65 -11.66 12.73 12.12
N GLU A 66 -12.24 12.15 11.08
CA GLU A 66 -11.61 11.08 10.31
C GLU A 66 -10.33 11.54 9.62
N PHE A 67 -10.34 12.75 9.06
CA PHE A 67 -9.14 13.33 8.49
C PHE A 67 -8.06 13.58 9.55
N GLN A 68 -8.44 14.08 10.74
CA GLN A 68 -7.49 14.24 11.85
C GLN A 68 -6.95 12.90 12.34
N GLN A 69 -7.76 11.84 12.34
CA GLN A 69 -7.31 10.50 12.67
C GLN A 69 -6.31 9.97 11.64
N LEU A 70 -6.60 10.10 10.33
CA LEU A 70 -5.65 9.79 9.25
C LEU A 70 -4.30 10.49 9.48
N VAL A 71 -4.34 11.78 9.79
CA VAL A 71 -3.13 12.57 10.05
C VAL A 71 -2.40 12.07 11.30
N LYS A 72 -3.12 11.89 12.41
CA LYS A 72 -2.54 11.53 13.70
C LYS A 72 -1.95 10.13 13.70
N GLU A 73 -2.62 9.16 13.09
CA GLU A 73 -2.25 7.75 13.16
C GLU A 73 -1.27 7.37 12.05
N TYR A 74 -1.56 7.74 10.81
CA TYR A 74 -0.82 7.26 9.64
C TYR A 74 0.20 8.26 9.13
N LEU A 75 -0.10 9.57 9.14
CA LEU A 75 0.86 10.57 8.66
C LEU A 75 1.93 10.89 9.72
N GLN A 76 1.53 11.06 10.98
CA GLN A 76 2.41 11.51 12.07
C GLN A 76 2.68 10.44 13.13
N GLY A 77 1.79 9.46 13.29
CA GLY A 77 1.85 8.44 14.34
C GLY A 77 2.62 7.19 13.94
N ASP A 78 2.47 6.15 14.76
CA ASP A 78 3.23 4.90 14.62
C ASP A 78 2.39 3.73 14.11
N ALA A 79 1.15 3.97 13.67
CA ALA A 79 0.26 2.91 13.17
C ALA A 79 0.94 2.05 12.10
N LEU A 80 1.54 2.70 11.09
CA LEU A 80 2.28 2.01 10.02
C LEU A 80 3.45 1.14 10.52
N ALA A 81 4.12 1.52 11.62
CA ALA A 81 5.21 0.71 12.17
C ALA A 81 4.70 -0.57 12.86
N SER A 82 3.51 -0.50 13.45
CA SER A 82 2.79 -1.65 14.00
C SER A 82 2.23 -2.54 12.87
N ASP A 83 1.69 -1.93 11.83
CA ASP A 83 0.97 -2.62 10.75
C ASP A 83 1.91 -3.27 9.72
N LEU A 84 3.10 -2.69 9.55
CA LEU A 84 4.12 -3.13 8.58
C LEU A 84 5.43 -3.48 9.30
N PRO A 85 5.48 -4.56 10.09
CA PRO A 85 6.70 -4.98 10.76
C PRO A 85 7.79 -5.30 9.73
N GLY A 86 9.01 -4.82 9.97
CA GLY A 86 10.13 -4.96 9.03
C GLY A 86 10.16 -3.90 7.91
N TRP A 87 9.20 -2.97 7.89
CA TRP A 87 9.25 -1.78 7.05
C TRP A 87 9.78 -0.59 7.84
N ARG A 88 10.78 0.08 7.29
CA ARG A 88 11.30 1.35 7.78
C ARG A 88 10.74 2.48 6.92
N MET A 89 9.81 3.24 7.47
CA MET A 89 9.22 4.41 6.82
C MET A 89 10.27 5.53 6.69
N LEU A 90 10.56 5.93 5.46
CA LEU A 90 11.44 7.07 5.17
C LEU A 90 10.67 8.37 5.00
N LYS A 91 9.47 8.30 4.42
CA LYS A 91 8.65 9.47 4.12
C LYS A 91 7.18 9.10 4.07
N ARG A 92 6.35 10.03 4.52
CA ARG A 92 4.89 9.94 4.45
C ARG A 92 4.37 11.30 3.99
N GLU A 93 3.47 11.31 3.02
CA GLU A 93 2.87 12.55 2.55
C GLU A 93 1.49 12.34 1.95
N LEU A 94 0.64 13.36 2.10
CA LEU A 94 -0.61 13.50 1.38
C LEU A 94 -0.42 14.47 0.21
N PHE A 95 -1.05 14.19 -0.92
CA PHE A 95 -1.01 15.03 -2.11
C PHE A 95 -2.29 14.89 -2.92
N GLU A 96 -2.55 15.85 -3.80
CA GLU A 96 -3.66 15.79 -4.75
C GLU A 96 -3.15 15.27 -6.08
N ASP A 97 -3.86 14.30 -6.65
CA ASP A 97 -3.64 13.82 -8.02
C ASP A 97 -4.99 13.53 -8.67
N GLN A 98 -5.16 13.97 -9.91
CA GLN A 98 -6.40 13.81 -10.69
C GLN A 98 -7.71 14.23 -9.97
N GLY A 99 -7.64 15.17 -9.04
CA GLY A 99 -8.81 15.63 -8.27
C GLY A 99 -9.17 14.76 -7.08
N GLU A 100 -8.26 13.89 -6.65
CA GLU A 100 -8.42 13.00 -5.50
C GLU A 100 -7.32 13.23 -4.46
N LEU A 101 -7.65 13.00 -3.19
CA LEU A 101 -6.64 12.95 -2.14
C LEU A 101 -5.92 11.60 -2.18
N CYS A 102 -4.60 11.66 -2.29
CA CYS A 102 -3.72 10.51 -2.34
C CYS A 102 -2.74 10.52 -1.15
N GLY A 103 -2.34 9.33 -0.73
CA GLY A 103 -1.27 9.11 0.25
C GLY A 103 -0.06 8.46 -0.41
N ARG A 104 1.15 8.86 -0.03
CA ARG A 104 2.40 8.20 -0.46
C ARG A 104 3.27 7.87 0.73
N LEU A 105 3.72 6.63 0.76
CA LEU A 105 4.68 6.09 1.70
C LEU A 105 5.95 5.71 0.94
N ILE A 106 7.11 6.14 1.43
CA ILE A 106 8.42 5.68 0.92
C ILE A 106 9.06 4.86 2.02
N PHE A 107 9.56 3.68 1.69
CA PHE A 107 10.05 2.72 2.67
C PHE A 107 11.33 2.00 2.25
N GLU A 108 12.00 1.42 3.25
CA GLU A 108 12.93 0.31 3.08
C GLU A 108 12.42 -0.91 3.84
N GLY A 109 12.59 -2.10 3.27
CA GLY A 109 12.29 -3.36 3.93
C GLY A 109 13.57 -4.16 4.18
N ASP A 110 13.61 -4.88 5.30
CA ASP A 110 14.77 -5.68 5.70
C ASP A 110 15.10 -6.80 4.69
N ASN A 111 14.09 -7.30 3.99
CA ASN A 111 14.22 -8.29 2.91
C ASN A 111 12.93 -8.32 2.06
N GLY A 112 12.93 -9.11 0.98
CA GLY A 112 11.74 -9.31 0.14
C GLY A 112 10.54 -9.88 0.89
N GLU A 113 10.76 -10.83 1.81
CA GLU A 113 9.66 -11.49 2.54
C GLU A 113 8.91 -10.48 3.44
N ALA A 114 9.62 -9.48 4.00
CA ALA A 114 9.02 -8.41 4.81
C ALA A 114 7.98 -7.58 4.03
N VAL A 115 8.09 -7.52 2.70
CA VAL A 115 7.19 -6.75 1.83
C VAL A 115 6.29 -7.65 0.97
N GLY A 116 6.17 -8.93 1.32
CA GLY A 116 5.33 -9.90 0.61
C GLY A 116 5.94 -10.43 -0.69
N LEU A 117 7.24 -10.21 -0.93
CA LEU A 117 7.96 -10.76 -2.07
C LEU A 117 8.67 -12.05 -1.71
N PHE A 118 8.37 -13.11 -2.44
CA PHE A 118 8.96 -14.43 -2.23
C PHE A 118 9.76 -14.86 -3.45
N GLN A 119 10.91 -15.51 -3.23
CA GLN A 119 11.68 -16.11 -4.30
C GLN A 119 11.70 -17.64 -4.12
N ASP A 120 11.63 -18.38 -5.22
CA ASP A 120 11.87 -19.82 -5.16
C ASP A 120 13.35 -20.08 -4.82
N LYS A 121 13.58 -20.60 -3.62
CA LYS A 121 14.93 -20.88 -3.08
C LYS A 121 15.66 -22.00 -3.86
N THR A 122 14.96 -22.72 -4.74
CA THR A 122 15.54 -23.80 -5.54
C THR A 122 16.08 -23.37 -6.90
N CYS A 123 15.75 -22.15 -7.39
CA CYS A 123 16.44 -21.54 -8.52
C CYS A 123 16.75 -20.07 -8.24
N ALA A 124 18.03 -19.70 -8.25
CA ALA A 124 18.44 -18.29 -8.25
C ALA A 124 17.95 -17.52 -9.49
N CYS A 125 17.56 -18.23 -10.55
CA CYS A 125 16.90 -17.69 -11.74
C CYS A 125 15.40 -17.41 -11.54
N ALA A 126 14.82 -17.86 -10.42
CA ALA A 126 13.41 -17.67 -10.18
C ALA A 126 13.15 -16.20 -9.88
N GLY A 127 12.20 -15.65 -10.64
CA GLY A 127 11.62 -14.35 -10.39
C GLY A 127 10.97 -14.25 -9.01
N TRP A 128 10.73 -13.03 -8.57
CA TRP A 128 9.98 -12.78 -7.33
C TRP A 128 8.49 -13.04 -7.57
N VAL A 129 7.82 -13.61 -6.58
CA VAL A 129 6.37 -13.78 -6.56
C VAL A 129 5.80 -12.85 -5.51
N LEU A 130 4.96 -11.91 -5.94
CA LEU A 130 4.11 -11.13 -5.06
C LEU A 130 2.78 -11.86 -4.92
N VAL A 131 2.38 -12.14 -3.69
CA VAL A 131 1.09 -12.80 -3.38
C VAL A 131 0.17 -11.73 -2.79
N PRO A 132 -1.04 -11.51 -3.34
CA PRO A 132 -2.00 -10.59 -2.74
C PRO A 132 -2.36 -11.07 -1.33
N GLN A 133 -2.59 -10.10 -0.44
CA GLN A 133 -2.79 -10.34 1.00
C GLN A 133 -4.00 -11.24 1.32
N ASP A 134 -5.06 -11.13 0.53
CA ASP A 134 -6.29 -11.92 0.61
C ASP A 134 -6.26 -13.17 -0.28
N GLY A 135 -5.17 -13.36 -1.05
CA GLY A 135 -5.09 -14.38 -2.09
C GLY A 135 -5.97 -14.09 -3.30
N ASP A 136 -6.71 -12.97 -3.33
CA ASP A 136 -7.65 -12.65 -4.39
C ASP A 136 -7.00 -11.78 -5.47
N LEU A 137 -6.61 -12.46 -6.56
CA LEU A 137 -6.07 -11.80 -7.74
C LEU A 137 -7.13 -11.05 -8.56
N ASN A 138 -8.42 -11.06 -8.19
CA ASN A 138 -9.47 -10.32 -8.91
C ASN A 138 -9.44 -8.82 -8.61
N THR A 139 -8.78 -8.42 -7.52
CA THR A 139 -8.54 -7.02 -7.16
C THR A 139 -7.36 -6.43 -7.93
N LEU A 140 -6.54 -7.26 -8.60
CA LEU A 140 -5.41 -6.82 -9.42
C LEU A 140 -5.89 -6.07 -10.67
N ILE A 141 -5.48 -4.81 -10.79
CA ILE A 141 -5.74 -3.97 -11.96
C ILE A 141 -4.62 -4.16 -12.99
N SER A 142 -3.36 -4.05 -12.55
CA SER A 142 -2.19 -4.19 -13.44
C SER A 142 -0.91 -4.54 -12.68
N GLY A 143 0.09 -5.04 -13.39
CA GLY A 143 1.45 -5.18 -12.88
C GLY A 143 2.40 -5.75 -13.93
N ASP A 144 3.69 -5.53 -13.72
CA ASP A 144 4.73 -5.82 -14.73
C ASP A 144 5.14 -7.31 -14.79
N GLY A 145 4.54 -8.16 -13.96
CA GLY A 145 4.83 -9.58 -13.90
C GLY A 145 3.81 -10.47 -14.60
N ILE A 146 4.18 -11.74 -14.74
CA ILE A 146 3.34 -12.81 -15.27
C ILE A 146 2.38 -13.27 -14.17
N ARG A 147 1.08 -13.15 -14.40
CA ARG A 147 0.05 -13.69 -13.48
C ARG A 147 0.16 -15.21 -13.42
N THR A 148 0.14 -15.75 -12.20
CA THR A 148 0.16 -17.18 -11.90
C THR A 148 -1.06 -17.51 -11.02
N PRO A 149 -1.39 -18.81 -10.83
CA PRO A 149 -2.45 -19.20 -9.90
C PRO A 149 -2.24 -18.78 -8.44
N TYR A 150 -1.00 -18.39 -8.08
CA TYR A 150 -0.59 -18.13 -6.69
C TYR A 150 -0.16 -16.69 -6.44
N GLY A 151 -0.15 -15.83 -7.45
CA GLY A 151 0.45 -14.51 -7.36
C GLY A 151 0.94 -14.00 -8.72
N MET A 152 1.68 -12.90 -8.72
CA MET A 152 2.37 -12.41 -9.91
C MET A 152 3.85 -12.70 -9.81
N ARG A 153 4.37 -13.41 -10.81
CA ARG A 153 5.79 -13.72 -10.95
C ARG A 153 6.46 -12.67 -11.82
N TRP A 154 7.50 -12.05 -11.28
CA TRP A 154 8.22 -10.96 -11.91
C TRP A 154 9.63 -11.37 -12.30
N SER A 155 10.08 -11.00 -13.50
CA SER A 155 11.43 -11.36 -13.96
C SER A 155 12.51 -10.60 -13.20
N LEU A 156 13.67 -11.24 -13.00
CA LEU A 156 14.85 -10.61 -12.39
C LEU A 156 15.48 -9.55 -13.29
N ASP A 157 15.12 -9.49 -14.58
CA ASP A 157 15.67 -8.55 -15.55
C ASP A 157 15.04 -7.14 -15.45
N HIS A 158 13.96 -7.00 -14.68
CA HIS A 158 13.36 -5.71 -14.41
C HIS A 158 13.95 -5.14 -13.10
N PRO A 159 14.24 -3.83 -13.03
CA PRO A 159 14.80 -3.21 -11.82
C PRO A 159 13.72 -2.85 -10.78
N GLU A 160 12.46 -2.79 -11.19
CA GLU A 160 11.31 -2.39 -10.38
C GLU A 160 10.09 -3.26 -10.67
N LEU A 161 9.43 -3.70 -9.61
CA LEU A 161 8.13 -4.36 -9.66
C LEU A 161 7.05 -3.32 -9.39
N THR A 162 6.13 -3.15 -10.33
CA THR A 162 4.89 -2.39 -10.13
C THR A 162 3.71 -3.35 -9.95
N TRP A 163 2.87 -3.06 -8.95
CA TRP A 163 1.63 -3.77 -8.66
C TRP A 163 0.53 -2.78 -8.33
N VAL A 164 -0.57 -2.81 -9.08
CA VAL A 164 -1.73 -1.93 -8.88
C VAL A 164 -2.95 -2.77 -8.55
N GLN A 165 -3.57 -2.49 -7.41
CA GLN A 165 -4.70 -3.23 -6.87
C GLN A 165 -5.82 -2.28 -6.47
N ARG A 166 -7.06 -2.70 -6.70
CA ARG A 166 -8.26 -2.07 -6.12
C ARG A 166 -8.43 -2.56 -4.69
N LEU A 167 -8.55 -1.65 -3.74
CA LEU A 167 -8.81 -2.01 -2.34
C LEU A 167 -10.30 -1.92 -2.02
N ASP A 168 -10.95 -0.81 -2.40
CA ASP A 168 -12.39 -0.60 -2.20
C ASP A 168 -13.12 -0.17 -3.47
N VAL A 169 -14.44 -0.28 -3.43
CA VAL A 169 -15.35 0.37 -4.37
C VAL A 169 -15.95 1.57 -3.65
N ILE A 170 -15.77 2.75 -4.23
CA ILE A 170 -16.31 3.99 -3.68
C ILE A 170 -17.80 4.08 -4.03
N GLU A 171 -18.63 4.17 -2.99
CA GLU A 171 -20.08 4.25 -3.07
C GLU A 171 -20.55 5.71 -3.16
N ARG A 172 -21.83 5.93 -3.43
CA ARG A 172 -22.37 7.28 -3.72
C ARG A 172 -22.39 8.19 -2.48
N ASP A 173 -22.56 7.58 -1.32
CA ASP A 173 -22.60 8.19 0.00
C ASP A 173 -21.21 8.44 0.58
N ASP A 174 -20.18 7.76 0.09
CA ASP A 174 -18.80 8.04 0.45
C ASP A 174 -18.44 9.51 0.16
N ARG A 175 -17.59 10.08 1.01
CA ARG A 175 -17.16 11.48 0.94
C ARG A 175 -15.66 11.56 0.78
N SER A 176 -15.22 12.27 -0.25
CA SER A 176 -13.80 12.52 -0.46
C SER A 176 -13.22 13.33 0.70
N LEU A 177 -12.04 12.93 1.18
CA LEU A 177 -11.28 13.70 2.18
C LEU A 177 -10.51 14.87 1.57
N LEU A 178 -10.50 15.01 0.23
CA LEU A 178 -9.79 16.08 -0.45
C LEU A 178 -10.17 17.50 0.00
N PRO A 179 -11.46 17.86 0.12
CA PRO A 179 -11.84 19.21 0.54
C PRO A 179 -11.36 19.55 1.95
N THR A 180 -11.30 18.55 2.84
CA THR A 180 -10.80 18.69 4.20
C THR A 180 -9.29 18.92 4.19
N TRP A 181 -8.54 18.09 3.47
CA TRP A 181 -7.09 18.26 3.30
C TRP A 181 -6.71 19.59 2.67
N GLN A 182 -7.49 20.08 1.69
CA GLN A 182 -7.22 21.37 1.02
C GLN A 182 -7.29 22.57 1.98
N LYS A 183 -8.12 22.47 3.04
CA LYS A 183 -8.26 23.49 4.09
C LYS A 183 -7.27 23.29 5.25
N TRP A 184 -6.60 22.15 5.30
CA TRP A 184 -5.72 21.80 6.42
C TRP A 184 -4.45 22.67 6.44
N PRO A 185 -4.15 23.38 7.54
CA PRO A 185 -3.00 24.28 7.62
C PRO A 185 -1.64 23.55 7.54
N GLY A 186 -1.61 22.25 7.81
CA GLY A 186 -0.41 21.41 7.69
C GLY A 186 -0.03 21.04 6.26
N ARG A 187 -0.80 21.47 5.26
CA ARG A 187 -0.50 21.28 3.84
C ARG A 187 0.82 21.97 3.51
N LYS A 188 1.92 21.22 3.51
CA LYS A 188 3.19 21.68 2.94
C LYS A 188 2.96 21.91 1.45
N ALA A 189 2.92 23.16 1.02
CA ALA A 189 2.85 23.51 -0.39
C ALA A 189 4.04 22.87 -1.11
N LYS A 190 3.79 21.78 -1.86
CA LYS A 190 4.79 21.25 -2.79
C LYS A 190 4.50 21.81 -4.17
N THR A 191 5.40 22.72 -4.55
CA THR A 191 5.69 23.20 -5.89
C THR A 191 5.38 22.17 -6.96
N THR A 192 4.43 22.52 -7.83
CA THR A 192 4.21 21.93 -9.14
C THR A 192 5.56 21.65 -9.82
N PRO A 193 5.83 20.44 -10.32
CA PRO A 193 6.97 20.24 -11.20
C PRO A 193 6.72 21.09 -12.45
N ALA A 194 7.64 22.00 -12.75
CA ALA A 194 7.62 22.76 -13.99
C ALA A 194 7.51 21.76 -15.16
N LYS A 195 6.44 21.89 -15.96
CA LYS A 195 6.32 21.22 -17.25
C LYS A 195 7.60 21.53 -18.05
N ARG A 196 8.33 20.49 -18.45
CA ARG A 196 9.32 20.57 -19.53
C ARG A 196 8.59 20.49 -20.86
#